data_AF-A0A1C4STV0-F1
#
_entry.id   AF-A0A1C4STV0-F1
#
_cell.length_a   1.000
_cell.length_b   1.000
_cell.length_c   1.000
_cell.angle_alpha   90.00
_cell.angle_beta   90.00
_cell.angle_gamma   90.00
#
_symmetry.space_group_name_H-M   'P 1'
#
loop_
_entity.id
_entity.type
_entity.pdbx_description
1 polymer ?
#
loop_
_entity_poly.entity_id
_entity_poly.type
_entity_poly.pdbx_seq_one_letter_code
_entity_poly.pdbx_strand_id
1 'polypeptide(L)' 'MDYVSALVPPLVMAVLFIGVIVTMIKNQGGANKAKEDAAVDAAFARAEAAKQATIEDR' A
#
# COMPACT_ATOMS: atom_id res chain seq x y z
N MET A 1 12.63 23.81 -34.86
CA MET A 1 11.68 22.94 -34.14
C MET A 1 11.54 23.46 -32.73
N ASP A 2 10.32 23.73 -32.28
CA ASP A 2 10.07 24.20 -30.92
C ASP A 2 10.14 23.01 -29.95
N TYR A 3 11.35 22.63 -29.55
CA TYR A 3 11.63 21.51 -28.67
C TYR A 3 10.99 21.66 -27.29
N VAL A 4 10.70 22.90 -26.88
CA VAL A 4 10.02 23.19 -25.61
C VAL A 4 8.57 22.74 -25.72
N SER A 5 7.88 23.11 -26.80
CA SER A 5 6.50 22.66 -27.05
C SER A 5 6.38 21.14 -27.22
N ALA A 6 7.45 20.46 -27.64
CA ALA A 6 7.48 19.00 -27.74
C ALA A 6 7.65 18.31 -26.37
N LEU A 7 8.32 18.96 -25.42
CA LEU A 7 8.60 18.41 -24.09
C LEU A 7 7.54 18.78 -23.05
N VAL A 8 6.85 19.91 -23.21
CA VAL A 8 5.82 20.36 -22.27
C VAL A 8 4.67 19.34 -22.12
N PRO A 9 4.08 18.78 -23.21
CA PRO A 9 2.99 17.80 -23.08
C PRO A 9 3.36 16.55 -22.26
N PRO A 10 4.47 15.82 -22.54
CA PRO A 10 4.83 14.66 -21.74
C PRO A 10 5.22 15.03 -20.31
N LEU A 11 5.82 16.20 -20.08
CA LEU A 11 6.18 16.67 -18.73
C LEU A 11 4.93 16.92 -17.87
N VAL A 12 3.92 17.61 -18.41
CA VAL A 12 2.65 17.87 -17.71
C VAL A 12 1.96 16.55 -17.35
N MET A 13 1.92 15.61 -18.30
CA MET A 13 1.34 14.28 -18.05
C MET A 13 2.08 13.54 -16.94
N ALA A 14 3.41 13.60 -16.91
CA ALA A 14 4.21 12.97 -15.86
C ALA A 14 3.91 13.57 -14.48
N VAL A 15 3.88 14.90 -14.36
CA VAL A 15 3.60 15.58 -13.09
C VAL A 15 2.19 15.27 -12.58
N LEU A 16 1.18 15.32 -13.45
CA LEU A 16 -0.19 14.98 -13.08
C LEU A 16 -0.31 13.52 -12.64
N PHE A 17 0.30 12.59 -13.39
CA PHE A 17 0.28 11.17 -13.05
C PHE A 17 0.95 10.91 -11.69
N ILE A 18 2.11 11.50 -11.43
CA ILE A 18 2.80 11.40 -10.14
C ILE A 18 1.92 11.95 -9.01
N GLY A 19 1.24 13.09 -9.22
CA GLY A 19 0.33 13.67 -8.25
C GLY A 19 -0.84 12.75 -7.89
N VAL A 20 -1.40 12.04 -8.88
CA VAL A 20 -2.46 11.04 -8.66
C VAL A 20 -1.93 9.86 -7.84
N ILE A 21 -0.76 9.33 -8.18
CA ILE A 21 -0.13 8.22 -7.45
C ILE A 21 0.11 8.59 -5.98
N VAL A 22 0.70 9.76 -5.70
CA VAL A 22 0.96 10.21 -4.33
C VAL A 22 -0.34 10.40 -3.55
N THR A 23 -1.37 10.98 -4.19
CA THR A 23 -2.70 11.13 -3.59
C THR A 23 -3.33 9.79 -3.26
N MET A 24 -3.23 8.83 -4.18
CA MET A 24 -3.71 7.47 -4.01
C MET A 24 -3.01 6.76 -2.84
N ILE A 25 -1.68 6.83 -2.75
CA ILE A 25 -0.92 6.24 -1.64
C ILE A 25 -1.33 6.88 -0.32
N LYS A 26 -1.45 8.20 -0.27
CA LYS A 26 -1.81 8.93 0.95
C LYS A 26 -3.25 8.64 1.41
N ASN A 27 -4.18 8.49 0.47
CA ASN A 27 -5.60 8.26 0.79
C ASN A 27 -5.92 6.77 1.02
N GLN A 28 -5.22 5.84 0.35
CA GLN A 28 -5.43 4.40 0.53
C GLN A 28 -4.54 3.83 1.64
N GLY A 29 -3.31 4.31 1.77
CA GLY A 29 -2.28 3.74 2.63
C GLY A 29 -2.45 3.98 4.14
N GLY A 30 -3.42 4.79 4.57
CA GLY A 30 -3.78 4.93 6.00
C GLY A 30 -4.92 3.98 6.37
N ALA A 31 -6.10 4.19 5.77
CA ALA A 31 -7.31 3.46 6.12
C ALA A 31 -7.30 1.99 5.67
N ASN A 32 -6.71 1.67 4.50
CA ASN A 32 -6.64 0.27 4.05
C ASN A 32 -5.45 -0.47 4.66
N LYS A 33 -4.33 0.20 4.93
CA LYS A 33 -3.19 -0.40 5.63
C LYS A 33 -3.54 -0.78 7.07
N ALA A 34 -4.24 0.09 7.80
CA ALA A 34 -4.69 -0.25 9.16
C ALA A 34 -5.61 -1.48 9.20
N LYS A 35 -6.41 -1.72 8.15
CA LYS A 35 -7.26 -2.90 8.04
C LYS A 35 -6.45 -4.15 7.71
N GLU A 36 -5.47 -4.04 6.81
CA GLU A 36 -4.55 -5.12 6.48
C GLU A 36 -3.71 -5.51 7.70
N ASP A 37 -3.12 -4.53 8.40
CA ASP A 37 -2.34 -4.73 9.63
C ASP A 37 -3.18 -5.46 10.70
N ALA A 38 -4.43 -5.03 10.93
CA ALA A 38 -5.32 -5.70 11.89
C ALA A 38 -5.68 -7.14 11.49
N ALA A 39 -5.87 -7.41 10.20
CA ALA A 39 -6.12 -8.76 9.70
C ALA A 39 -4.88 -9.66 9.84
N VAL A 40 -3.69 -9.10 9.60
CA VAL A 40 -2.39 -9.75 9.77
C VAL A 40 -2.15 -10.09 11.24
N ASP A 41 -2.34 -9.14 12.16
CA ASP A 41 -2.20 -9.36 13.60
C ASP A 41 -3.15 -10.45 14.10
N ALA A 42 -4.41 -10.44 13.65
CA ALA A 42 -5.38 -11.48 13.99
C ALA A 42 -4.99 -12.87 13.45
N ALA A 43 -4.39 -12.93 12.26
CA ALA A 43 -3.88 -14.17 11.69
C ALA A 43 -2.67 -14.70 12.48
N PHE A 44 -1.74 -13.83 12.86
CA PHE A 44 -0.60 -14.19 13.70
C PHE A 44 -1.04 -14.68 15.08
N ALA A 45 -1.96 -13.98 15.75
CA ALA A 45 -2.48 -14.40 17.05
C ALA A 45 -3.15 -15.77 17.00
N ARG A 46 -3.93 -16.05 15.93
CA ARG A 46 -4.54 -17.38 15.72
C ARG A 46 -3.49 -18.47 15.47
N ALA A 47 -2.47 -18.19 14.68
CA ALA A 47 -1.39 -19.13 14.41
C ALA A 47 -0.60 -19.45 15.70
N GLU A 48 -0.36 -18.45 16.54
CA GLU A 48 0.31 -18.63 17.83
C GLU A 48 -0.54 -19.45 18.80
N ALA A 49 -1.84 -19.18 18.90
CA ALA A 49 -2.76 -19.97 19.72
C ALA A 49 -2.81 -21.44 19.26
N ALA A 50 -2.85 -21.69 17.95
CA ALA A 50 -2.82 -23.05 17.40
C ALA A 50 -1.49 -23.76 17.71
N LYS A 51 -0.36 -23.03 17.65
CA LYS A 51 0.95 -23.56 18.03
C LYS A 51 1.00 -23.91 19.52
N GLN A 52 0.48 -23.06 20.39
CA GLN A 52 0.44 -23.32 21.83
C GLN A 52 -0.43 -24.55 22.15
N ALA A 53 -1.61 -24.67 21.55
CA ALA A 53 -2.47 -25.85 21.70
C ALA A 53 -1.79 -27.15 21.26
N THR A 54 -0.98 -27.10 20.19
CA THR A 54 -0.21 -28.27 19.73
C THR A 54 0.92 -28.66 20.68
N ILE A 55 1.50 -27.69 21.40
CA ILE A 55 2.58 -27.94 22.37
C ILE A 55 2.00 -28.45 23.69
N GLU A 56 0.82 -28.00 24.11
CA GLU A 56 0.17 -28.43 25.34
C GLU A 56 -0.46 -29.84 25.25
N ASP A 57 -0.76 -30.32 24.03
CA ASP A 57 -1.24 -31.68 23.75
C ASP A 57 -0.09 -32.73 23.67
N ARG A 58 1.18 -32.31 23.75
CA ARG A 58 2.37 -33.18 23.72
C ARG A 58 2.99 -33.40 25.09
#